data_AF-A0A453AVG5-F1
#
_entry.id   AF-A0A453AVG5-F1
#
_cell.length_a   1.000
_cell.length_b   1.000
_cell.length_c   1.000
_cell.angle_alpha   90.00
_cell.angle_beta   90.00
_cell.angle_gamma   90.00
#
_symmetry.space_group_name_H-M   'P 1'
#
loop_
_entity.id
_entity.type
_entity.pdbx_description
1 polymer ?
#
loop_
_entity_poly.entity_id
_entity_poly.type
_entity_poly.pdbx_seq_one_letter_code
_entity_poly.pdbx_strand_id
1 'polypeptide(L)' 'MSASVEGEGRCSKPTVEVGVAHVECAEDAAAFVALAAAVDLSMDACRLFSHKLRKELSHLRSDVLR' A
#
# COMPACT_ATOMS: atom_id res chain seq x y z
N MET A 1 4.91 0.17 24.02
CA MET A 1 5.20 -0.23 22.63
C MET A 1 4.59 0.81 21.72
N SER A 2 5.38 1.49 20.88
CA SER A 2 4.88 2.51 19.94
C SER A 2 5.39 2.16 18.55
N ALA A 3 4.49 1.75 17.66
CA ALA A 3 4.77 1.62 16.24
C ALA A 3 4.36 2.95 15.58
N SER A 4 5.35 3.76 15.21
CA SER A 4 5.12 4.94 14.36
C SER A 4 5.28 4.51 12.91
N VAL A 5 4.25 4.74 12.09
CA VAL A 5 4.30 4.47 10.65
C VAL A 5 4.50 5.83 9.98
N GLU A 6 5.73 6.09 9.56
CA GLU A 6 6.06 7.26 8.72
C GLU A 6 5.64 6.92 7.28
N GLY A 7 4.74 7.72 6.70
CA GLY A 7 4.36 7.56 5.31
C GLY A 7 5.55 7.82 4.40
N GLU A 8 5.88 6.89 3.51
CA GLU A 8 6.90 7.09 2.49
C GLU A 8 6.41 8.23 1.57
N GLY A 9 7.11 9.38 1.58
CA GLY A 9 6.65 10.66 1.04
C GLY A 9 6.44 10.75 -0.47
N ARG A 10 6.14 9.65 -1.14
CA ARG A 10 5.74 9.60 -2.54
C ARG A 10 4.22 9.48 -2.58
N CYS A 11 3.53 10.62 -2.61
CA CYS A 11 2.11 10.61 -2.94
C CYS A 11 1.99 10.08 -4.38
N SER A 12 1.50 8.84 -4.52
CA SER A 12 1.18 8.28 -5.81
C SER A 12 0.08 9.13 -6.45
N LYS A 13 0.10 9.24 -7.78
CA LYS A 13 -0.97 9.90 -8.54
C LYS A 13 -1.84 8.79 -9.12
N PRO A 14 -2.77 8.19 -8.35
CA PRO A 14 -3.60 7.11 -8.83
C PRO A 14 -4.50 7.64 -9.96
N THR A 15 -4.36 7.03 -11.13
CA THR A 15 -5.26 7.24 -12.26
C THR A 15 -6.23 6.07 -12.30
N VAL A 16 -7.54 6.35 -12.30
CA VAL A 16 -8.59 5.33 -12.26
C VAL A 16 -9.55 5.58 -13.42
N GLU A 17 -9.78 4.55 -14.22
CA GLU A 17 -10.83 4.56 -15.24
C GLU A 17 -12.13 4.07 -14.61
N VAL A 18 -13.18 4.89 -14.69
CA VAL A 18 -14.50 4.56 -14.14
C VAL A 18 -15.52 4.60 -15.26
N GLY A 19 -16.30 3.53 -15.42
CA GLY A 19 -17.35 3.47 -16.42
C GLY A 19 -18.48 4.45 -16.08
N VAL A 20 -18.95 5.22 -17.07
CA VAL A 20 -19.98 6.28 -16.91
C VAL A 20 -21.26 5.77 -16.23
N ALA A 21 -21.61 4.50 -16.44
CA ALA A 21 -22.77 3.87 -15.80
C ALA A 21 -22.71 3.82 -14.26
N HIS A 22 -21.52 4.05 -13.66
CA HIS A 22 -21.30 4.00 -12.21
C HIS A 22 -21.01 5.38 -11.61
N VAL A 23 -21.15 6.46 -12.39
CA VAL A 23 -20.86 7.83 -11.96
C VAL A 23 -22.08 8.70 -12.25
N GLU A 24 -22.88 8.94 -11.21
CA GLU A 24 -24.02 9.86 -11.30
C GLU A 24 -23.60 11.29 -10.92
N CYS A 25 -22.59 11.40 -10.06
CA CYS A 25 -22.05 12.66 -9.55
C CYS A 25 -20.52 12.63 -9.38
N ALA A 26 -19.92 13.80 -9.15
CA ALA A 26 -18.47 13.93 -9.01
C ALA A 26 -17.95 13.21 -7.75
N GLU A 27 -18.80 13.08 -6.74
CA GLU A 27 -18.56 12.40 -5.49
C GLU A 27 -18.35 10.89 -5.70
N ASP A 28 -19.10 10.27 -6.61
CA ASP A 28 -18.93 8.86 -6.97
C ASP A 28 -17.54 8.63 -7.56
N ALA A 29 -17.12 9.49 -8.51
CA ALA A 29 -15.79 9.43 -9.09
C ALA A 29 -14.70 9.65 -8.02
N ALA A 30 -14.90 10.59 -7.10
CA ALA A 30 -13.99 10.83 -5.99
C ALA A 30 -13.86 9.61 -5.06
N ALA A 31 -14.96 8.88 -4.82
CA ALA A 31 -14.95 7.65 -4.02
C ALA A 31 -14.08 6.55 -4.66
N PHE A 32 -14.17 6.36 -5.98
CA PHE A 32 -13.30 5.40 -6.70
C PHE A 32 -11.83 5.80 -6.67
N VAL A 33 -11.53 7.09 -6.83
CA VAL A 33 -10.16 7.61 -6.72
C VAL A 33 -9.61 7.43 -5.30
N ALA A 34 -10.41 7.71 -4.28
CA ALA A 34 -10.03 7.51 -2.88
C ALA A 34 -9.77 6.03 -2.56
N LEU A 35 -10.61 5.13 -3.07
CA LEU A 35 -10.42 3.69 -2.90
C LEU A 35 -9.13 3.22 -3.58
N ALA A 36 -8.87 3.66 -4.81
CA ALA A 36 -7.63 3.33 -5.51
C ALA A 36 -6.39 3.83 -4.77
N ALA A 37 -6.44 5.06 -4.24
CA ALA A 37 -5.38 5.61 -3.40
C ALA A 37 -5.16 4.75 -2.13
N ALA A 38 -6.23 4.32 -1.47
CA ALA A 38 -6.14 3.47 -0.29
C ALA A 38 -5.51 2.10 -0.58
N VAL A 39 -5.85 1.49 -1.73
CA VAL A 39 -5.26 0.21 -2.16
C VAL A 39 -3.78 0.37 -2.50
N ASP A 40 -3.41 1.42 -3.23
CA ASP A 40 -2.02 1.68 -3.61
C ASP A 40 -1.13 1.91 -2.38
N LEU A 41 -1.58 2.76 -1.44
CA LEU A 41 -0.90 2.97 -0.16
C LEU A 41 -0.81 1.68 0.66
N SER A 42 -1.83 0.84 0.62
CA SER A 42 -1.81 -0.47 1.29
C SER A 42 -0.76 -1.39 0.68
N MET A 43 -0.59 -1.37 -0.64
CA MET A 43 0.43 -2.15 -1.33
C MET A 43 1.82 -1.67 -1.00
N ASP A 44 2.07 -0.36 -0.94
CA ASP A 44 3.36 0.19 -0.55
C ASP A 44 3.68 -0.09 0.92
N ALA A 45 2.71 0.02 1.82
CA ALA A 45 2.88 -0.41 3.21
C ALA A 45 3.20 -1.92 3.32
N CYS A 46 2.54 -2.76 2.51
CA CYS A 46 2.83 -4.20 2.43
C CYS A 46 4.25 -4.48 1.88
N ARG A 47 4.79 -3.63 0.99
CA ARG A 47 6.19 -3.79 0.53
C ARG A 47 7.16 -3.68 1.70
N LEU A 48 7.00 -2.67 2.56
CA LEU A 48 7.84 -2.51 3.76
C LEU A 48 7.78 -3.76 4.66
N PHE A 49 6.58 -4.31 4.85
CA PHE A 49 6.41 -5.56 5.58
C PHE A 49 7.12 -6.73 4.89
N SER A 50 6.99 -6.86 3.57
CA SER A 50 7.65 -7.92 2.79
C SER A 50 9.18 -7.81 2.85
N HIS A 51 9.74 -6.61 2.78
CA HIS A 51 11.17 -6.37 2.87
C HIS A 51 11.70 -6.71 4.26
N LYS A 52 10.98 -6.27 5.31
CA LYS A 52 11.33 -6.58 6.69
C LYS A 52 11.25 -8.09 6.96
N LEU A 53 10.15 -8.74 6.58
CA LEU A 53 10.00 -10.19 6.70
C LEU A 53 11.09 -10.96 5.98
N ARG A 54 11.42 -10.61 4.73
CA ARG A 54 12.52 -11.25 3.99
C ARG A 54 13.85 -11.12 4.72
N LYS A 55 14.13 -9.97 5.32
CA LYS A 55 15.36 -9.73 6.09
C LYS A 55 15.41 -10.60 7.36
N GLU A 56 14.35 -10.59 8.16
CA GLU A 56 14.25 -11.42 9.37
C GLU A 56 14.38 -12.92 9.07
N LEU A 57 13.71 -13.39 8.01
CA LEU A 57 13.74 -14.80 7.61
C LEU A 57 15.11 -15.22 7.06
N SER A 58 15.82 -14.31 6.39
CA SER A 58 17.21 -14.54 5.94
C SER A 58 18.19 -14.64 7.11
N HIS A 59 18.01 -13.79 8.13
CA HIS A 59 18.80 -13.84 9.36
C HIS A 59 18.56 -15.17 10.10
N LEU A 60 17.29 -15.53 10.33
CA LEU A 60 16.92 -16.79 10.96
C LEU A 60 17.51 -18.01 10.24
N ARG A 61 17.48 -18.02 8.90
CA ARG A 61 18.08 -19.10 8.11
C ARG A 61 19.59 -19.20 8.33
N SER A 62 20.29 -18.07 8.46
CA SER A 62 21.73 -18.06 8.71
C SER A 62 22.08 -18.52 10.12
N ASP A 63 21.22 -18.28 11.10
CA ASP A 63 21.43 -18.70 12.49
C ASP A 63 21.19 -20.20 12.67
N VAL A 64 20.25 -20.79 11.92
CA VAL A 64 20.00 -22.24 11.92
C VAL A 64 21.09 -23.04 11.18
N LEU A 65 21.81 -22.40 10.25
CA LEU A 65 22.91 -23.01 9.48
C LEU A 65 24.29 -22.85 10.16
N ARG A 66 24.35 -22.27 11.36
CA ARG A 66 25.54 -22.19 12.21
C ARG A 66 25.44 -23.20 13.35
#